data_AF-A0A1I0KVS3-F1
#
_entry.id   AF-A0A1I0KVS3-F1
#
_cell.length_a   1.000
_cell.length_b   1.000
_cell.length_c   1.000
_cell.angle_alpha   90.00
_cell.angle_beta   90.00
_cell.angle_gamma   90.00
#
_symmetry.space_group_name_H-M   'P 1'
#
loop_
_entity.id
_entity.type
_entity.pdbx_description
1 polymer ?
#
loop_
_entity_poly.entity_id
_entity_poly.type
_entity_poly.pdbx_seq_one_letter_code
_entity_poly.pdbx_strand_id
1 'polypeptide(L)'
;MTRLLLCVLALSAVSACGSDSKEPLRQGRLTLREGGSLGELTQCGLDLPACPAPLHCVSFRLEGVSQARCVDPEIICTEVLACTGGTTCALLESYPEQVVCSGSCKGDACDAPVSDSGP
;
A
#
# COMPACT_ATOMS: atom_id res chain seq x y z
N MET A 1 -29.05 -16.33 -59.28
CA MET A 1 -30.08 -16.58 -58.26
C MET A 1 -29.80 -15.68 -57.07
N THR A 2 -30.60 -14.64 -56.95
CA THR A 2 -30.56 -13.55 -55.97
C THR A 2 -31.17 -14.00 -54.64
N ARG A 3 -30.49 -13.83 -53.51
CA ARG A 3 -31.13 -13.75 -52.19
C ARG A 3 -30.67 -12.48 -51.48
N LEU A 4 -31.51 -11.46 -51.66
CA LEU A 4 -31.69 -10.31 -50.79
C LEU A 4 -32.12 -10.76 -49.38
N LEU A 5 -31.62 -10.05 -48.36
CA LEU A 5 -32.16 -9.80 -47.00
C LEU A 5 -30.94 -9.40 -46.14
N LEU A 6 -30.54 -8.12 -45.99
CA LEU A 6 -31.31 -6.92 -45.62
C LEU A 6 -31.93 -7.09 -44.21
N CYS A 7 -31.09 -6.93 -43.19
CA CYS A 7 -31.49 -6.53 -41.84
C CYS A 7 -30.50 -5.46 -41.34
N VAL A 8 -30.80 -4.24 -41.74
CA VAL A 8 -30.40 -2.99 -41.07
C VAL A 8 -31.24 -2.91 -39.79
N LEU A 9 -30.61 -2.76 -38.63
CA LEU A 9 -31.15 -2.32 -37.32
C LEU A 9 -30.00 -2.57 -36.31
N ALA A 10 -29.56 -1.66 -35.46
CA ALA A 10 -29.83 -0.25 -35.22
C ALA A 10 -28.62 0.26 -34.42
N LEU A 11 -28.35 1.55 -34.52
CA LEU A 11 -27.33 2.26 -33.76
C LEU A 11 -27.53 2.05 -32.25
N SER A 12 -26.68 1.26 -31.60
CA SER A 12 -26.46 1.40 -30.17
C SER A 12 -25.54 2.60 -29.98
N ALA A 13 -26.17 3.71 -29.64
CA ALA A 13 -25.53 4.91 -29.13
C ALA A 13 -24.44 4.50 -28.13
N VAL A 14 -23.20 4.84 -28.45
CA VAL A 14 -22.13 4.85 -27.47
C VAL A 14 -22.52 5.97 -26.51
N SER A 15 -23.18 5.61 -25.41
CA SER A 15 -23.25 6.47 -24.25
C SER A 15 -21.83 6.68 -23.79
N ALA A 16 -21.21 7.74 -24.31
CA ALA A 16 -20.11 8.43 -23.68
C ALA A 16 -20.67 8.97 -22.35
N CYS A 17 -20.81 8.06 -21.39
CA CYS A 17 -21.04 8.39 -20.00
C CYS A 17 -19.72 8.98 -19.53
N GLY A 18 -19.62 10.31 -19.67
CA GLY A 18 -18.58 11.11 -19.05
C GLY A 18 -18.63 10.83 -17.55
N SER A 19 -17.81 9.89 -17.11
CA SER A 19 -17.47 9.76 -15.72
C SER A 19 -16.40 10.81 -15.51
N ASP A 20 -16.81 11.91 -14.86
CA ASP A 20 -15.94 12.81 -14.11
C ASP A 20 -14.90 11.93 -13.41
N SER A 21 -13.73 11.79 -14.04
CA SER A 21 -12.70 10.87 -13.61
C SER A 21 -11.96 11.55 -12.47
N LYS A 22 -12.67 11.75 -11.35
CA LYS A 22 -12.04 11.92 -10.06
C LYS A 22 -11.24 10.65 -9.85
N GLU A 23 -9.93 10.76 -10.10
CA GLU A 23 -8.99 9.70 -9.79
C GLU A 23 -9.31 9.18 -8.38
N PRO A 24 -9.45 7.85 -8.22
CA PRO A 24 -9.77 7.29 -6.93
C PRO A 24 -8.72 7.76 -5.93
N LEU A 25 -9.15 8.24 -4.76
CA LEU A 25 -8.25 8.48 -3.64
C LEU A 25 -7.54 7.16 -3.35
N ARG A 26 -6.21 7.15 -3.45
CA ARG A 26 -5.39 5.97 -3.16
C ARG A 26 -4.75 6.14 -1.79
N GLN A 27 -4.34 5.03 -1.21
CA GLN A 27 -3.53 4.97 0.00
C GLN A 27 -2.06 4.93 -0.38
N GLY A 28 -1.19 5.58 0.38
CA GLY A 28 0.25 5.46 0.18
C GLY A 28 0.74 4.04 0.46
N ARG A 29 1.97 3.77 0.02
CA ARG A 29 2.64 2.48 0.21
C ARG A 29 3.82 2.61 1.14
N LEU A 30 4.11 1.52 1.85
CA LEU A 30 5.28 1.46 2.70
C LEU A 30 6.52 1.30 1.84
N THR A 31 7.57 1.99 2.28
CA THR A 31 8.91 1.97 1.71
C THR A 31 9.92 1.89 2.85
N LEU A 32 11.12 1.40 2.56
CA LEU A 32 12.23 1.48 3.50
C LEU A 32 12.79 2.89 3.50
N ARG A 33 13.09 3.41 4.69
CA ARG A 33 13.89 4.62 4.84
C ARG A 33 15.33 4.36 4.42
N GLU A 34 16.03 5.41 4.06
CA GLU A 34 17.46 5.33 3.75
C GLU A 34 18.23 4.80 4.96
N GLY A 35 19.03 3.74 4.77
CA GLY A 35 19.73 3.04 5.86
C GLY A 35 18.89 2.02 6.64
N GLY A 36 17.57 1.97 6.42
CA GLY A 36 16.71 0.95 7.02
C GLY A 36 16.95 -0.43 6.40
N SER A 37 17.09 -1.46 7.25
CA SER A 37 17.24 -2.85 6.82
C SER A 37 16.34 -3.78 7.63
N LEU A 38 15.76 -4.76 6.94
CA LEU A 38 14.91 -5.80 7.52
C LEU A 38 15.48 -7.21 7.31
N GLY A 39 16.58 -7.34 6.59
CA GLY A 39 17.10 -8.63 6.12
C GLY A 39 17.58 -9.55 7.25
N GLU A 40 17.99 -8.96 8.37
CA GLU A 40 18.52 -9.68 9.53
C GLU A 40 17.48 -9.88 10.65
N LEU A 41 16.28 -9.32 10.48
CA LEU A 41 15.23 -9.40 11.50
C LEU A 41 14.57 -10.77 11.48
N THR A 42 14.40 -11.34 12.67
CA THR A 42 13.77 -12.65 12.85
C THR A 42 12.33 -12.64 12.36
N GLN A 43 11.93 -13.68 11.65
CA GLN A 43 10.54 -13.86 11.22
C GLN A 43 9.65 -14.22 12.41
N CYS A 44 8.40 -13.77 12.40
CA CYS A 44 7.43 -14.07 13.45
C CYS A 44 6.04 -14.35 12.85
N GLY A 45 5.15 -14.92 13.64
CA GLY A 45 3.80 -15.30 13.22
C GLY A 45 3.10 -16.18 14.26
N LEU A 46 1.93 -16.70 13.90
CA LEU A 46 1.15 -17.58 14.80
C LEU A 46 1.84 -18.91 15.05
N ASP A 47 2.49 -19.48 14.02
CA ASP A 47 3.15 -20.79 14.06
C ASP A 47 4.66 -20.71 14.36
N LEU A 48 5.16 -19.52 14.70
CA LEU A 48 6.58 -19.26 14.95
C LEU A 48 6.82 -18.88 16.41
N PRO A 49 8.06 -19.01 16.90
CA PRO A 49 8.40 -18.52 18.24
C PRO A 49 8.01 -17.06 18.44
N ALA A 50 7.56 -16.74 19.65
CA ALA A 50 7.29 -15.37 20.05
C ALA A 50 8.56 -14.51 19.96
N CYS A 51 8.39 -13.22 19.65
CA CYS A 51 9.50 -12.29 19.62
C CYS A 51 10.09 -12.11 21.03
N PRO A 52 11.43 -12.07 21.16
CA PRO A 52 12.05 -11.78 22.45
C PRO A 52 11.76 -10.33 22.84
N ALA A 53 11.42 -10.09 24.11
CA ALA A 53 11.24 -8.73 24.61
C ALA A 53 12.52 -7.90 24.44
N PRO A 54 12.43 -6.61 24.06
CA PRO A 54 11.21 -5.80 23.92
C PRO A 54 10.58 -5.83 22.50
N LEU A 55 10.96 -6.77 21.63
CA LEU A 55 10.48 -6.81 20.25
C LEU A 55 9.06 -7.35 20.15
N HIS A 56 8.29 -6.80 19.21
CA HIS A 56 6.92 -7.19 18.91
C HIS A 56 6.85 -7.85 17.53
N CYS A 57 5.87 -8.75 17.35
CA CYS A 57 5.62 -9.32 16.04
C CYS A 57 4.80 -8.35 15.21
N VAL A 58 5.45 -7.70 14.25
CA VAL A 58 4.85 -6.68 13.41
C VAL A 58 4.84 -7.14 11.96
N SER A 59 3.68 -7.03 11.32
CA SER A 59 3.43 -7.34 9.93
C SER A 59 3.24 -6.07 9.10
N PHE A 60 3.74 -6.12 7.87
CA PHE A 60 3.72 -5.01 6.94
C PHE A 60 3.91 -5.49 5.50
N ARG A 61 3.64 -4.62 4.53
CA ARG A 61 3.76 -4.93 3.10
C ARG A 61 4.73 -3.98 2.43
N LEU A 62 5.87 -4.50 1.98
CA LEU A 62 6.86 -3.76 1.20
C LEU A 62 6.84 -4.24 -0.24
N GLU A 63 6.73 -3.31 -1.20
CA GLU A 63 6.76 -3.62 -2.64
C GLU A 63 5.77 -4.74 -3.05
N GLY A 64 4.61 -4.77 -2.40
CA GLY A 64 3.60 -5.78 -2.63
C GLY A 64 3.81 -7.11 -1.89
N VAL A 65 4.93 -7.31 -1.20
CA VAL A 65 5.24 -8.51 -0.43
C VAL A 65 4.87 -8.32 1.04
N SER A 66 3.96 -9.15 1.55
CA SER A 66 3.63 -9.21 2.98
C SER A 66 4.71 -9.98 3.74
N GLN A 67 5.12 -9.43 4.87
CA GLN A 67 6.07 -10.06 5.78
C GLN A 67 5.75 -9.70 7.22
N ALA A 68 6.21 -10.52 8.16
CA ALA A 68 6.14 -10.27 9.59
C ALA A 68 7.51 -10.50 10.23
N ARG A 69 7.93 -9.57 11.07
CA ARG A 69 9.27 -9.54 11.68
C ARG A 69 9.18 -9.12 13.14
N CYS A 70 10.10 -9.63 13.95
CA CYS A 70 10.34 -9.12 15.29
C CYS A 70 11.06 -7.78 15.18
N VAL A 71 10.37 -6.71 15.53
CA VAL A 71 10.87 -5.34 15.45
C VAL A 71 10.53 -4.59 16.72
N ASP A 72 11.25 -3.49 16.97
CA ASP A 72 10.85 -2.54 17.99
C ASP A 72 9.73 -1.64 17.41
N PRO A 73 8.52 -1.67 18.00
CA PRO A 73 7.39 -0.88 17.50
C PRO A 73 7.59 0.63 17.64
N GLU A 74 8.49 1.09 18.52
CA GLU A 74 8.77 2.52 18.72
C GLU A 74 9.55 3.13 17.54
N ILE A 75 10.38 2.32 16.86
CA ILE A 75 11.24 2.79 15.76
C ILE A 75 10.68 2.45 14.37
N ILE A 76 9.74 1.51 14.26
CA ILE A 76 9.32 0.95 12.97
C ILE A 76 8.77 2.01 12.00
N CYS A 77 8.04 3.00 12.50
CA CYS A 77 7.45 4.08 11.70
C CYS A 77 8.31 5.35 11.61
N THR A 78 9.32 5.49 12.45
CA THR A 78 10.16 6.69 12.57
C THR A 78 11.51 6.51 11.87
N GLU A 79 12.10 5.32 11.97
CA GLU A 79 13.48 5.05 11.51
C GLU A 79 13.54 4.01 10.39
N VAL A 80 12.61 3.05 10.35
CA VAL A 80 12.72 1.91 9.43
C VAL A 80 11.82 2.06 8.21
N LEU A 81 10.53 2.34 8.41
CA LEU A 81 9.53 2.44 7.36
C LEU A 81 9.09 3.89 7.15
N ALA A 82 8.77 4.21 5.91
CA ALA A 82 8.16 5.46 5.52
C ALA A 82 6.96 5.20 4.60
N CYS A 83 6.03 6.14 4.62
CA CYS A 83 4.85 6.12 3.78
C CYS A 83 4.98 7.12 2.64
N THR A 84 4.64 6.70 1.42
CA THR A 84 4.66 7.57 0.24
C THR A 84 3.46 8.52 0.21
N GLY A 85 3.54 9.53 -0.66
CA GLY A 85 2.42 10.41 -0.97
C GLY A 85 1.85 11.22 0.19
N GLY A 86 2.71 11.58 1.15
CA GLY A 86 2.31 12.38 2.32
C GLY A 86 1.36 11.66 3.28
N THR A 87 1.25 10.34 3.17
CA THR A 87 0.48 9.52 4.11
C THR A 87 1.30 9.21 5.36
N THR A 88 0.62 8.90 6.46
CA THR A 88 1.25 8.76 7.78
C THR A 88 1.38 7.29 8.15
N CYS A 89 2.57 6.87 8.56
CA CYS A 89 2.78 5.53 9.09
C CYS A 89 2.00 5.35 10.40
N ALA A 90 1.21 4.28 10.49
CA ALA A 90 0.40 3.96 11.64
C ALA A 90 0.55 2.47 12.00
N LEU A 91 0.62 2.19 13.30
CA LEU A 91 0.62 0.85 13.86
C LEU A 91 -0.79 0.52 14.37
N LEU A 92 -1.35 -0.59 13.91
CA LEU A 92 -2.68 -1.07 14.29
C LEU A 92 -2.57 -2.15 15.36
N GLU A 93 -3.34 -1.98 16.43
CA GLU A 93 -3.47 -2.94 17.52
C GLU A 93 -4.13 -4.23 17.01
N SER A 94 -3.31 -5.24 16.70
CA SER A 94 -3.70 -6.56 16.20
C SER A 94 -2.58 -7.57 16.49
N TYR A 95 -2.79 -8.85 16.18
CA TYR A 95 -1.71 -9.85 16.21
C TYR A 95 -1.61 -10.64 14.90
N PRO A 96 -0.45 -10.63 14.21
CA PRO A 96 0.65 -9.67 14.40
C PRO A 96 0.16 -8.23 14.34
N GLU A 97 0.83 -7.31 15.02
CA GLU A 97 0.55 -5.87 14.87
C GLU A 97 0.74 -5.49 13.39
N GLN A 98 0.03 -4.48 12.90
CA GLN A 98 0.07 -4.14 11.48
C GLN A 98 0.54 -2.71 11.27
N VAL A 99 1.61 -2.54 10.48
CA VAL A 99 1.99 -1.22 9.99
C VAL A 99 1.31 -0.94 8.66
N VAL A 100 0.65 0.21 8.58
CA VAL A 100 -0.06 0.68 7.39
C VAL A 100 0.23 2.16 7.14
N CYS A 101 0.00 2.61 5.91
CA CYS A 101 0.02 4.04 5.59
C CYS A 101 -1.39 4.61 5.69
N SER A 102 -1.66 5.42 6.70
CA SER A 102 -2.96 6.07 6.91
C SER A 102 -3.07 7.40 6.16
N GLY A 103 -4.28 7.75 5.74
CA GLY A 103 -4.55 8.94 4.92
C GLY A 103 -4.77 8.61 3.45
N SER A 104 -4.89 9.65 2.63
CA SER A 104 -5.20 9.51 1.20
C SER A 104 -4.36 10.46 0.36
N CYS A 105 -3.99 10.00 -0.82
CA CYS A 105 -3.22 10.74 -1.82
C CYS A 105 -3.92 10.59 -3.19
N LYS A 106 -3.52 11.41 -4.17
CA LYS A 106 -4.11 11.44 -5.52
C LYS A 106 -3.07 11.15 -6.59
N GLY A 107 -3.49 10.40 -7.61
CA GLY A 107 -2.68 10.12 -8.79
C GLY A 107 -1.27 9.62 -8.46
N ASP A 108 -0.30 10.09 -9.23
CA ASP A 108 1.11 9.69 -9.12
C ASP A 108 1.79 10.19 -7.83
N ALA A 109 1.20 11.18 -7.13
CA ALA A 109 1.74 11.66 -5.87
C ALA A 109 1.78 10.55 -4.80
N CYS A 110 0.91 9.53 -4.94
CA CYS A 110 0.90 8.36 -4.05
C CYS A 110 2.16 7.49 -4.13
N ASP A 111 2.91 7.59 -5.21
CA ASP A 111 4.11 6.79 -5.43
C ASP A 111 5.39 7.57 -5.16
N ALA A 112 5.29 8.88 -4.98
CA ALA A 112 6.41 9.74 -4.67
C ALA A 112 6.91 9.49 -3.22
N PRO A 113 8.22 9.30 -3.02
CA PRO A 113 8.80 9.35 -1.69
C PRO A 113 8.58 10.75 -1.12
N VAL A 114 8.24 10.82 0.16
CA VAL A 114 8.26 12.09 0.87
C VAL A 114 9.72 12.46 1.11
N SER A 115 10.24 13.37 0.28
CA SER A 115 11.53 14.00 0.56
C SER A 115 11.35 14.80 1.85
N ASP A 116 11.88 14.27 2.96
CA ASP A 116 12.08 15.02 4.21
C ASP A 116 13.08 16.15 3.90
N SER A 117 12.57 17.25 3.34
CA SER A 117 13.31 18.49 3.20
C SER A 117 13.25 19.14 4.59
N GLY A 118 14.19 18.75 5.45
CA GLY A 118 14.33 19.36 6.78
C GLY A 118 14.52 20.88 6.68
N PRO A 119 14.10 21.64 7.72
CA PRO A 119 14.22 23.09 7.76
C PRO A 119 15.67 23.60 7.75
#